data_AF-A0A419DER4-F1
#
_entry.id   AF-A0A419DER4-F1
#
_cell.length_a   1.000
_cell.length_b   1.000
_cell.length_c   1.000
_cell.angle_alpha   90.00
_cell.angle_beta   90.00
_cell.angle_gamma   90.00
#
_symmetry.space_group_name_H-M   'P 1'
#
loop_
_entity.id
_entity.type
_entity.pdbx_description
1 polymer ?
#
loop_
_entity_poly.entity_id
_entity_poly.type
_entity_poly.pdbx_seq_one_letter_code
_entity_poly.pdbx_strand_id
1 'polypeptide(L)'
;MKIIKLISLTLMVLLLLVSCSKPKVNVLVVPKNKDAYCTAKQVSSSVHGTNLFEGTKTIELYDNNNIMSTCKIEYQMTENSLSCDGKVFAGHLTCFNNRHAELKITSTSCTEAYGVAVGDTGDEYDVYVGLSDSAMKDKMNELNKIILGHEAK
;
A
#
# COMPACT_ATOMS: atom_id res chain seq x y z
N MET A 1 44.02 -19.79 31.25
CA MET A 1 44.04 -19.03 29.98
C MET A 1 43.20 -19.76 28.94
N LYS A 2 41.88 -19.51 28.89
CA LYS A 2 40.91 -20.05 27.90
C LYS A 2 39.48 -19.62 28.25
N ILE A 3 39.12 -18.34 28.11
CA ILE A 3 37.70 -17.93 27.96
C ILE A 3 37.67 -16.68 27.05
N ILE A 4 38.14 -16.81 25.81
CA ILE A 4 37.87 -15.85 24.73
C ILE A 4 37.14 -16.65 23.66
N LYS A 5 35.84 -16.88 23.84
CA LYS A 5 34.97 -17.47 22.81
C LYS A 5 33.46 -17.26 23.03
N LEU A 6 33.05 -16.47 24.03
CA LEU A 6 31.63 -16.32 24.38
C LEU A 6 31.03 -14.94 24.06
N ILE A 7 31.81 -14.00 23.50
CA ILE A 7 31.33 -12.65 23.18
C ILE A 7 30.90 -12.54 21.69
N SER A 8 31.24 -13.52 20.85
CA SER A 8 30.99 -13.41 19.39
C SER A 8 29.60 -13.90 18.94
N LEU A 9 28.93 -14.79 19.69
CA LEU A 9 27.67 -15.38 19.23
C LEU A 9 26.45 -14.53 19.64
N THR A 10 26.49 -13.92 20.82
CA THR A 10 25.44 -13.01 21.31
C THR A 10 25.41 -11.69 20.56
N LEU A 11 26.56 -11.17 20.12
CA LEU A 11 26.61 -9.95 19.30
C LEU A 11 26.09 -10.18 17.88
N MET A 12 26.26 -11.39 17.33
CA MET A 12 25.80 -11.76 15.99
C MET A 12 24.29 -12.06 15.94
N VAL A 13 23.71 -12.57 17.04
CA VAL A 13 22.23 -12.69 17.19
C VAL A 13 21.58 -11.33 17.41
N LEU A 14 22.26 -10.37 18.04
CA LEU A 14 21.75 -9.00 18.22
C LEU A 14 21.77 -8.20 16.90
N LEU A 15 22.69 -8.52 15.98
CA LEU A 15 22.73 -7.97 14.60
C LEU A 15 21.71 -8.62 13.65
N LEU A 16 21.13 -9.77 13.98
CA LEU A 16 20.00 -10.36 13.24
C LEU A 16 18.64 -9.85 13.73
N LEU A 17 18.62 -9.10 14.83
CA LEU A 17 17.46 -8.36 15.33
C LEU A 17 17.50 -6.88 14.92
N VAL A 18 18.31 -6.53 13.91
CA VAL A 18 18.15 -5.26 13.18
C VAL A 18 16.81 -5.36 12.47
N SER A 19 15.78 -4.97 13.22
CA SER A 19 14.43 -4.60 12.82
C SER A 19 14.21 -4.76 11.32
N CYS A 20 13.67 -5.89 10.90
CA CYS A 20 12.76 -5.92 9.77
C CYS A 20 11.55 -5.05 10.14
N SER A 21 11.76 -3.73 10.25
CA SER A 21 10.68 -2.77 10.21
C SER A 21 10.06 -2.95 8.85
N LYS A 22 8.97 -3.73 8.82
CA LYS A 22 8.16 -3.93 7.62
C LYS A 22 7.96 -2.55 6.99
N PRO A 23 8.37 -2.33 5.73
CA PRO A 23 8.20 -1.02 5.11
C PRO A 23 6.71 -0.69 5.14
N LYS A 24 6.38 0.40 5.83
CA LYS A 24 5.03 0.95 5.82
C LYS A 24 4.91 1.69 4.49
N VAL A 25 4.02 1.21 3.64
CA VAL A 25 3.72 1.82 2.35
C VAL A 25 2.37 2.49 2.49
N ASN A 26 2.30 3.78 2.17
CA ASN A 26 1.03 4.48 2.12
C ASN A 26 0.33 4.19 0.80
N VAL A 27 -0.97 3.99 0.89
CA VAL A 27 -1.87 3.81 -0.22
C VAL A 27 -2.99 4.84 -0.05
N LEU A 28 -3.35 5.53 -1.12
CA LEU A 28 -4.48 6.46 -1.15
C LEU A 28 -5.46 5.98 -2.21
N VAL A 29 -6.72 5.86 -1.83
CA VAL A 29 -7.81 5.41 -2.69
C VAL A 29 -8.83 6.53 -2.81
N VAL A 30 -9.11 6.95 -4.05
CA VAL A 30 -9.96 8.10 -4.34
C VAL A 30 -11.11 7.65 -5.24
N PRO A 31 -12.34 7.61 -4.75
CA PRO A 31 -13.54 7.43 -5.56
C PRO A 31 -13.57 8.39 -6.76
N LYS A 32 -13.89 7.87 -7.94
CA LYS A 32 -14.10 8.73 -9.12
C LYS A 32 -15.37 9.57 -9.02
N ASN A 33 -16.38 9.06 -8.31
CA ASN A 33 -17.52 9.84 -7.83
C ASN A 33 -17.10 10.52 -6.51
N LYS A 34 -16.81 11.82 -6.58
CA LYS A 34 -15.90 12.57 -5.70
C LYS A 34 -16.38 12.80 -4.24
N ASP A 35 -17.22 11.94 -3.68
CA ASP A 35 -17.94 12.23 -2.43
C ASP A 35 -17.25 11.68 -1.16
N ALA A 36 -16.14 10.94 -1.31
CA ALA A 36 -15.33 10.45 -0.20
C ALA A 36 -13.90 10.15 -0.67
N TYR A 37 -12.98 9.79 0.23
CA TYR A 37 -11.73 9.08 -0.10
C TYR A 37 -11.40 8.12 1.05
N CYS A 38 -10.50 7.18 0.80
CA CYS A 38 -10.04 6.24 1.81
C CYS A 38 -8.51 6.25 1.84
N THR A 39 -7.95 6.17 3.04
CA THR A 39 -6.51 6.05 3.23
C THR A 39 -6.17 4.62 3.61
N ALA A 40 -4.99 4.17 3.24
CA ALA A 40 -4.63 2.77 3.36
C ALA A 40 -3.16 2.64 3.72
N LYS A 41 -2.83 1.66 4.56
CA LYS A 41 -1.49 1.42 5.05
C LYS A 41 -1.17 -0.06 4.96
N GLN A 42 -0.04 -0.38 4.34
CA GLN A 42 0.45 -1.75 4.33
C GLN A 42 1.10 -2.10 5.67
N VAL A 43 0.64 -3.19 6.30
CA VAL A 43 1.07 -3.60 7.65
C VAL A 43 1.96 -4.84 7.60
N SER A 44 1.73 -5.70 6.62
CA SER A 44 2.58 -6.86 6.38
C SER A 44 2.79 -7.07 4.89
N SER A 45 4.08 -7.20 4.56
CA SER A 45 4.52 -7.56 3.25
C SER A 45 5.53 -8.69 3.40
N SER A 46 5.16 -9.91 3.06
CA SER A 46 6.14 -10.96 2.80
C SER A 46 6.63 -10.79 1.36
N VAL A 47 7.36 -9.70 1.08
CA VAL A 47 8.08 -9.64 -0.20
C VAL A 47 9.34 -10.49 -0.05
N HIS A 48 9.44 -11.57 -0.82
CA HIS A 48 10.75 -12.12 -1.18
C HIS A 48 11.11 -11.49 -2.52
N GLY A 49 11.68 -10.28 -2.51
CA GLY A 49 12.01 -9.56 -3.74
C GLY A 49 12.03 -8.03 -3.58
N THR A 50 12.53 -7.34 -4.60
CA THR A 50 12.67 -5.87 -4.68
C THR A 50 11.38 -5.14 -5.07
N ASN A 51 10.25 -5.84 -5.16
CA ASN A 51 9.01 -5.32 -5.73
C ASN A 51 7.85 -5.36 -4.73
N LEU A 52 7.37 -4.20 -4.30
CA LEU A 52 6.30 -4.07 -3.30
C LEU A 52 4.98 -4.73 -3.70
N PHE A 53 4.78 -4.94 -5.00
CA PHE A 53 3.51 -5.32 -5.63
C PHE A 53 3.41 -6.80 -5.95
N GLU A 54 4.31 -7.65 -5.45
CA GLU A 54 4.24 -9.09 -5.71
C GLU A 54 3.71 -9.89 -4.51
N GLY A 55 2.78 -10.80 -4.81
CA GLY A 55 2.21 -11.76 -3.87
C GLY A 55 1.11 -11.18 -2.97
N THR A 56 0.88 -11.87 -1.86
CA THR A 56 -0.19 -11.55 -0.91
C THR A 56 0.25 -10.58 0.17
N LYS A 57 -0.53 -9.53 0.43
CA LYS A 57 -0.29 -8.52 1.46
C LYS A 57 -1.50 -8.32 2.36
N THR A 58 -1.27 -7.87 3.59
CA THR A 58 -2.32 -7.35 4.46
C THR A 58 -2.20 -5.83 4.57
N ILE A 59 -3.32 -5.16 4.33
CA ILE A 59 -3.44 -3.70 4.42
C ILE A 59 -4.51 -3.32 5.44
N GLU A 60 -4.32 -2.19 6.11
CA GLU A 60 -5.32 -1.50 6.92
C GLU A 60 -5.87 -0.35 6.09
N LEU A 61 -7.16 -0.37 5.79
CA LEU A 61 -7.90 0.73 5.18
C LEU A 61 -8.56 1.55 6.29
N TYR A 62 -8.53 2.87 6.15
CA TYR A 62 -9.21 3.83 7.01
C TYR A 62 -10.13 4.66 6.13
N ASP A 63 -11.41 4.71 6.49
CA ASP A 63 -12.36 5.62 5.85
C ASP A 63 -12.14 7.06 6.33
N ASN A 64 -12.96 7.98 5.82
CA ASN A 64 -12.95 9.39 6.23
C ASN A 64 -13.31 9.62 7.70
N ASN A 65 -13.93 8.64 8.38
CA ASN A 65 -14.24 8.68 9.80
C ASN A 65 -13.14 8.04 10.65
N ASN A 66 -11.99 7.70 10.04
CA ASN A 66 -10.87 7.01 10.66
C ASN A 66 -11.24 5.62 11.21
N ILE A 67 -12.26 4.97 10.63
CA ILE A 67 -12.65 3.61 10.96
C ILE A 67 -11.77 2.64 10.17
N MET A 68 -11.06 1.79 10.90
CA MET A 68 -10.13 0.82 10.32
C MET A 68 -10.86 -0.45 9.84
N SER A 69 -10.53 -0.90 8.64
CA SER A 69 -10.84 -2.22 8.10
C SER A 69 -9.56 -2.91 7.65
N THR A 70 -9.35 -4.15 8.04
CA THR A 70 -8.22 -4.93 7.54
C THR A 70 -8.63 -5.68 6.26
N CYS A 71 -7.75 -5.69 5.27
CA CYS A 71 -7.99 -6.34 3.99
C CYS A 71 -6.75 -7.12 3.54
N LYS A 72 -6.99 -8.19 2.79
CA LYS A 72 -5.98 -8.99 2.12
C LYS A 72 -5.99 -8.61 0.65
N ILE A 73 -4.83 -8.33 0.08
CA ILE A 73 -4.68 -8.11 -1.36
C ILE A 73 -3.73 -9.15 -1.94
N GLU A 74 -4.11 -9.71 -3.08
CA GLU A 74 -3.31 -10.68 -3.81
C GLU A 74 -2.97 -10.09 -5.17
N TYR A 75 -1.71 -9.73 -5.38
CA TYR A 75 -1.24 -9.19 -6.65
C TYR A 75 -0.58 -10.24 -7.52
N GLN A 76 -0.82 -10.14 -8.82
CA GLN A 76 -0.16 -10.89 -9.87
C GLN A 76 0.37 -9.91 -10.93
N MET A 77 1.63 -10.07 -11.32
CA MET A 77 2.20 -9.29 -12.41
C MET A 77 1.57 -9.74 -13.73
N THR A 78 1.02 -8.80 -14.49
CA THR A 78 0.42 -9.06 -15.79
C THR A 78 1.28 -8.56 -16.93
N GLU A 79 2.08 -7.51 -16.69
CA GLU A 79 3.02 -6.98 -17.67
C GLU A 79 4.35 -6.72 -16.98
N ASN A 80 5.43 -7.24 -17.57
CA ASN A 80 6.78 -7.13 -17.01
C ASN A 80 7.58 -6.04 -17.73
N SER A 81 8.52 -5.46 -17.01
CA SER A 81 9.48 -4.47 -17.51
C SER A 81 10.87 -4.81 -16.97
N LEU A 82 11.92 -4.42 -17.71
CA LEU A 82 13.31 -4.59 -17.28
C LEU A 82 13.63 -3.74 -16.04
N SER A 83 12.92 -2.62 -15.88
CA SER A 83 12.94 -1.76 -14.69
C SER A 83 11.70 -2.00 -13.82
N CYS A 84 11.69 -1.46 -12.60
CA CYS A 84 10.46 -1.42 -11.81
C CYS A 84 9.38 -0.56 -12.49
N ASP A 85 9.78 0.57 -13.06
CA ASP A 85 8.90 1.42 -13.85
C ASP A 85 8.32 0.67 -15.06
N GLY A 86 7.02 0.82 -15.26
CA GLY A 86 6.25 0.20 -16.33
C GLY A 86 5.73 -1.22 -16.04
N LYS A 87 6.04 -1.80 -14.86
CA LYS A 87 5.43 -3.10 -14.48
C LYS A 87 3.95 -2.92 -14.14
N VAL A 88 3.11 -3.81 -14.64
CA VAL A 88 1.66 -3.80 -14.37
C VAL A 88 1.27 -5.00 -13.53
N PHE A 89 0.45 -4.75 -12.52
CA PHE A 89 -0.10 -5.76 -11.62
C PHE A 89 -1.62 -5.70 -11.64
N ALA A 90 -2.25 -6.86 -11.75
CA ALA A 90 -3.64 -7.04 -11.37
C ALA A 90 -3.69 -7.55 -9.94
N GLY A 91 -4.69 -7.15 -9.15
CA GLY A 91 -4.83 -7.68 -7.81
C GLY A 91 -6.26 -7.76 -7.32
N HIS A 92 -6.55 -8.77 -6.51
CA HIS A 92 -7.84 -8.96 -5.88
C HIS A 92 -7.75 -8.60 -4.40
N LEU A 93 -8.59 -7.66 -3.96
CA LEU A 93 -8.71 -7.21 -2.58
C LEU A 93 -9.94 -7.85 -1.93
N THR A 94 -9.76 -8.40 -0.74
CA THR A 94 -10.83 -8.93 0.11
C THR A 94 -10.70 -8.35 1.51
N CYS A 95 -11.73 -7.63 1.97
CA CYS A 95 -11.80 -7.07 3.31
C CYS A 95 -12.58 -7.98 4.28
N PHE A 96 -12.35 -7.85 5.58
CA PHE A 96 -13.03 -8.68 6.60
C PHE A 96 -14.56 -8.55 6.62
N ASN A 97 -15.10 -7.45 6.11
CA ASN A 97 -16.53 -7.24 5.95
C ASN A 97 -17.11 -7.84 4.66
N ASN A 98 -16.37 -8.76 4.01
CA ASN A 98 -16.72 -9.38 2.72
C ASN A 98 -16.90 -8.38 1.56
N ARG A 99 -16.31 -7.18 1.65
CA ARG A 99 -16.19 -6.27 0.51
C ARG A 99 -15.00 -6.69 -0.34
N HIS A 100 -15.18 -6.60 -1.64
CA HIS A 100 -14.19 -7.00 -2.63
C HIS A 100 -13.88 -5.85 -3.59
N ALA A 101 -12.66 -5.81 -4.11
CA ALA A 101 -12.31 -4.93 -5.21
C ALA A 101 -11.25 -5.57 -6.11
N GLU A 102 -11.35 -5.29 -7.41
CA GLU A 102 -10.33 -5.62 -8.40
C GLU A 102 -9.45 -4.41 -8.64
N LEU A 103 -8.13 -4.60 -8.68
CA LEU A 103 -7.14 -3.54 -8.85
C LEU A 103 -6.32 -3.79 -10.11
N LYS A 104 -5.99 -2.72 -10.82
CA LYS A 104 -4.95 -2.70 -11.84
C LYS A 104 -4.03 -1.53 -11.58
N ILE A 105 -2.78 -1.81 -11.21
CA ILE A 105 -1.77 -0.79 -10.90
C ILE A 105 -0.56 -0.90 -11.82
N THR A 106 0.01 0.25 -12.17
CA THR A 106 1.25 0.39 -12.92
C THR A 106 2.30 1.00 -12.00
N SER A 107 3.41 0.32 -11.84
CA SER A 107 4.55 0.79 -11.08
C SER A 107 5.24 1.94 -11.84
N THR A 108 5.48 3.05 -11.14
CA THR A 108 6.24 4.20 -11.62
C THR A 108 7.68 4.20 -11.10
N SER A 109 7.91 3.45 -10.02
CA SER A 109 9.23 3.19 -9.44
C SER A 109 9.18 1.91 -8.60
N CYS A 110 10.32 1.44 -8.08
CA CYS A 110 10.34 0.24 -7.22
C CYS A 110 9.51 0.39 -5.93
N THR A 111 9.13 1.61 -5.57
CA THR A 111 8.38 1.90 -4.35
C THR A 111 7.02 2.55 -4.59
N GLU A 112 6.72 2.98 -5.81
CA GLU A 112 5.51 3.74 -6.14
C GLU A 112 4.74 3.11 -7.31
N ALA A 113 3.41 3.26 -7.27
CA ALA A 113 2.51 2.85 -8.34
C ALA A 113 1.26 3.71 -8.38
N TYR A 114 0.61 3.75 -9.54
CA TYR A 114 -0.69 4.35 -9.74
C TYR A 114 -1.59 3.41 -10.55
N GLY A 115 -2.89 3.45 -10.31
CA GLY A 115 -3.84 2.68 -11.09
C GLY A 115 -5.27 2.91 -10.68
N VAL A 116 -6.09 1.90 -10.93
CA VAL A 116 -7.53 1.94 -10.67
C VAL A 116 -7.95 0.72 -9.86
N ALA A 117 -9.04 0.89 -9.11
CA ALA A 117 -9.77 -0.19 -8.50
C ALA A 117 -11.25 -0.12 -8.86
N VAL A 118 -11.91 -1.28 -8.89
CA VAL A 118 -13.36 -1.41 -9.06
C VAL A 118 -13.90 -2.25 -7.92
N GLY A 119 -14.81 -1.68 -7.12
CA GLY A 119 -15.48 -2.38 -6.03
C GLY A 119 -16.55 -3.37 -6.52
N ASP A 120 -16.97 -4.26 -5.64
CA ASP A 120 -18.11 -5.18 -5.81
C ASP A 120 -19.42 -4.48 -6.23
N THR A 121 -19.60 -3.21 -5.87
CA THR A 121 -20.75 -2.37 -6.26
C THR A 121 -20.58 -1.68 -7.63
N GLY A 122 -19.46 -1.89 -8.32
CA GLY A 122 -19.13 -1.21 -9.57
C GLY A 122 -18.53 0.18 -9.38
N ASP A 123 -18.32 0.63 -8.15
CA ASP A 123 -17.67 1.89 -7.86
C ASP A 123 -16.22 1.87 -8.31
N GLU A 124 -15.80 2.90 -9.06
CA GLU A 124 -14.43 3.04 -9.53
C GLU A 124 -13.62 3.99 -8.64
N TYR A 125 -12.35 3.65 -8.45
CA TYR A 125 -11.42 4.41 -7.62
C TYR A 125 -10.09 4.60 -8.35
N ASP A 126 -9.47 5.76 -8.19
CA ASP A 126 -8.06 5.97 -8.43
C ASP A 126 -7.26 5.47 -7.22
N VAL A 127 -6.16 4.77 -7.47
CA VAL A 127 -5.30 4.19 -6.44
C VAL A 127 -3.88 4.68 -6.61
N TYR A 128 -3.32 5.24 -5.55
CA TYR A 128 -1.93 5.67 -5.46
C TYR A 128 -1.24 4.84 -4.39
N VAL A 129 -0.06 4.30 -4.69
CA VAL A 129 0.73 3.49 -3.74
C VAL A 129 2.14 4.06 -3.66
N GLY A 130 2.72 4.03 -2.46
CA GLY A 130 4.09 4.47 -2.24
C GLY A 130 4.25 5.95 -1.94
N LEU A 131 3.16 6.69 -1.79
CA LEU A 131 3.21 8.12 -1.47
C LEU A 131 3.99 8.35 -0.17
N SER A 132 4.94 9.28 -0.18
CA SER A 132 5.52 9.78 1.06
C SER A 132 4.43 10.40 1.94
N ASP A 133 4.65 10.48 3.26
CA ASP A 133 3.67 11.08 4.18
C ASP A 133 3.32 12.52 3.77
N SER A 134 4.29 13.29 3.26
CA SER A 134 4.05 14.64 2.75
C SER A 134 3.21 14.62 1.48
N ALA A 135 3.53 13.77 0.50
CA ALA A 135 2.77 13.67 -0.75
C ALA A 135 1.33 13.19 -0.52
N MET A 136 1.15 12.27 0.42
CA MET A 136 -0.18 11.81 0.84
C MET A 136 -0.99 12.97 1.45
N LYS A 137 -0.39 13.74 2.35
CA LYS A 137 -1.03 14.90 2.97
C LYS A 137 -1.39 15.97 1.94
N ASP A 138 -0.50 16.26 1.01
CA ASP A 138 -0.73 17.24 -0.05
C ASP A 138 -1.88 16.81 -0.96
N LYS A 139 -1.93 15.52 -1.34
CA LYS A 139 -3.01 14.98 -2.16
C LYS A 139 -4.35 14.99 -1.44
N MET A 140 -4.38 14.63 -0.16
CA MET A 140 -5.59 14.74 0.66
C MET A 140 -6.08 16.18 0.76
N ASN A 141 -5.18 17.15 0.92
CA ASN A 141 -5.54 18.57 0.93
C ASN A 141 -6.09 19.05 -0.42
N GLU A 142 -5.54 18.58 -1.53
CA GLU A 142 -6.06 18.86 -2.88
C GLU A 142 -7.50 18.34 -3.03
N LEU A 143 -7.74 17.09 -2.62
CA LEU A 143 -9.06 16.45 -2.69
C LEU A 143 -10.09 17.14 -1.78
N ASN A 144 -9.71 17.49 -0.54
CA ASN A 144 -10.56 18.22 0.38
C ASN A 144 -11.02 19.58 -0.20
N LYS A 145 -10.15 20.28 -0.93
CA LYS A 145 -10.53 21.55 -1.59
C LYS A 145 -11.56 21.35 -2.70
N ILE A 146 -11.50 20.23 -3.43
CA ILE A 146 -12.46 19.91 -4.49
C ILE A 146 -13.84 19.59 -3.89
N ILE A 147 -13.86 18.82 -2.79
CA ILE A 147 -15.10 18.46 -2.08
C ILE A 147 -15.75 19.70 -1.45
N LEU A 148 -14.99 20.47 -0.67
CA LEU A 148 -15.50 21.69 -0.01
C LEU A 148 -15.80 22.82 -1.00
N GLY A 149 -15.13 22.85 -2.15
CA GLY A 149 -15.40 23.80 -3.22
C GLY A 149 -16.70 23.52 -3.98
N HIS A 150 -17.26 22.31 -3.87
CA HIS A 150 -18.57 21.95 -4.41
C HIS A 150 -19.74 22.32 -3.49
N GLU A 151 -19.53 22.43 -2.16
CA GLU A 151 -20.57 22.85 -1.22
C GLU A 151 -20.84 24.36 -1.21
N ALA A 152 -20.01 25.15 -1.91
CA ALA A 152 -20.11 26.62 -1.93
C ALA A 152 -20.79 27.20 -3.20
N LYS A 153 -21.51 26.39 -3.99
CA LYS A 153 -22.24 26.84 -5.19
C LYS A 153 -23.72 26.46 -5.16
#